data_AF-A0A0U9H9F5-F1
#
_entry.id   AF-A0A0U9H9F5-F1
#
_cell.length_a   1.000
_cell.length_b   1.000
_cell.length_c   1.000
_cell.angle_alpha   90.00
_cell.angle_beta   90.00
_cell.angle_gamma   90.00
#
_symmetry.space_group_name_H-M   'P 1'
#
loop_
_entity.id
_entity.type
_entity.pdbx_description
1 polymer ?
#
loop_
_entity_poly.entity_id
_entity_poly.type
_entity_poly.pdbx_seq_one_letter_code
_entity_poly.pdbx_strand_id
1 'polypeptide(L)'
;MKFKYFNDTNRLVKIHAATFSHGTTADSKPINTLEERTFILPEGTYPWVKMWDYGEAGLTILVSPTYDDSEENKIEDEHRWGKILELISSSISSDSFEAWFAHTKASFSGKTLTIYCVNVFQRDWVKSRYTNLIATR
;
A
#
# COMPACT_ATOMS: atom_id res chain seq x y z
N MET A 1 10.27 -13.46 5.18
CA MET A 1 9.18 -13.98 4.30
C MET A 1 9.80 -14.61 3.05
N LYS A 2 9.18 -15.60 2.39
CA LYS A 2 9.66 -16.16 1.11
C LYS A 2 8.63 -15.90 0.01
N PHE A 3 9.07 -15.29 -1.09
CA PHE A 3 8.26 -15.07 -2.29
C PHE A 3 8.80 -15.93 -3.43
N LYS A 4 7.92 -16.64 -4.13
CA LYS A 4 8.28 -17.49 -5.27
C LYS A 4 7.69 -16.92 -6.55
N TYR A 5 8.53 -16.76 -7.56
CA TYR A 5 8.13 -16.35 -8.89
C TYR A 5 8.40 -17.50 -9.87
N PHE A 6 7.42 -17.85 -10.69
CA PHE A 6 7.56 -18.82 -11.76
C PHE A 6 7.49 -18.08 -13.10
N ASN A 7 8.51 -18.26 -13.95
CA ASN A 7 8.56 -17.56 -15.23
C ASN A 7 7.77 -18.32 -16.31
N ASP A 8 6.51 -17.95 -16.48
CA ASP A 8 5.60 -18.43 -17.53
C ASP A 8 5.55 -17.53 -18.77
N THR A 9 6.40 -16.50 -18.83
CA THR A 9 6.36 -15.46 -19.89
C THR A 9 6.95 -15.90 -21.23
N ASN A 10 7.49 -17.12 -21.31
CA ASN A 10 8.27 -17.64 -22.44
C ASN A 10 9.48 -16.78 -22.86
N ARG A 11 9.91 -15.84 -22.01
CA ARG A 11 11.01 -14.91 -22.26
C ARG A 11 11.98 -14.92 -21.08
N LEU A 12 13.22 -14.50 -21.32
CA LEU A 12 14.20 -14.29 -20.26
C LEU A 12 13.78 -13.09 -19.39
N VAL A 13 13.68 -13.29 -18.07
CA VAL A 13 13.34 -12.23 -17.11
C VAL A 13 14.60 -11.83 -16.33
N LYS A 14 15.04 -10.58 -16.47
CA LYS A 14 16.16 -10.03 -15.69
C LYS A 14 15.66 -9.55 -14.33
N ILE A 15 16.49 -9.66 -13.30
CA ILE A 15 16.19 -9.09 -11.99
C ILE A 15 16.73 -7.67 -11.92
N HIS A 16 15.86 -6.71 -11.58
CA HIS A 16 16.24 -5.33 -11.39
C HIS A 16 17.17 -5.20 -10.18
N ALA A 17 18.29 -4.47 -10.32
CA ALA A 17 19.31 -4.34 -9.28
C ALA A 17 18.76 -3.80 -7.95
N ALA A 18 17.75 -2.92 -8.00
CA ALA A 18 17.11 -2.37 -6.81
C ALA A 18 16.41 -3.43 -5.93
N THR A 19 16.15 -4.64 -6.45
CA THR A 19 15.66 -5.78 -5.65
C THR A 19 16.55 -6.01 -4.44
N PHE A 20 17.87 -5.92 -4.61
CA PHE A 20 18.84 -6.21 -3.56
C PHE A 20 19.16 -5.01 -2.65
N SER A 21 18.56 -3.83 -2.91
CA SER A 21 18.86 -2.61 -2.15
C SER A 21 18.24 -2.57 -0.75
N HIS A 22 17.14 -3.28 -0.54
CA HIS A 22 16.33 -3.21 0.69
C HIS A 22 16.32 -4.52 1.48
N GLY A 23 17.37 -5.33 1.37
CA GLY A 23 17.53 -6.55 2.15
C GLY A 23 16.84 -7.79 1.58
N THR A 24 16.22 -7.71 0.39
CA THR A 24 15.81 -8.93 -0.35
C THR A 24 17.05 -9.64 -0.87
N THR A 25 17.07 -10.97 -0.73
CA THR A 25 18.13 -11.84 -1.26
C THR A 25 17.56 -12.89 -2.21
N ALA A 26 18.26 -13.14 -3.32
CA ALA A 26 17.89 -14.11 -4.35
C ALA A 26 19.12 -14.40 -5.24
N ASP A 27 19.06 -15.45 -6.08
CA ASP A 27 20.01 -15.58 -7.20
C ASP A 27 19.83 -14.38 -8.14
N SER A 28 20.94 -13.74 -8.53
CA SER A 28 20.96 -12.54 -9.38
C SER A 28 20.94 -12.85 -10.88
N LYS A 29 21.11 -14.13 -11.25
CA LYS A 29 21.03 -14.56 -12.65
C LYS A 29 19.66 -14.25 -13.24
N PRO A 30 19.58 -13.97 -14.56
CA PRO A 30 18.30 -13.96 -15.25
C PRO A 30 17.51 -15.26 -14.99
N ILE A 31 16.19 -15.17 -14.99
CA ILE A 31 15.25 -16.26 -14.77
C ILE A 31 14.85 -16.80 -16.15
N ASN A 32 15.21 -18.04 -16.45
CA ASN A 32 14.88 -18.68 -17.72
C ASN A 32 13.39 -19.05 -17.79
N THR A 33 12.93 -19.36 -18.99
CA THR A 33 11.56 -19.85 -19.22
C THR A 33 11.31 -21.13 -18.42
N LEU A 34 10.15 -21.19 -17.74
CA LEU A 34 9.73 -22.29 -16.85
C LEU A 34 10.66 -22.50 -15.64
N GLU A 35 11.49 -21.52 -15.30
CA GLU A 35 12.30 -21.53 -14.09
C GLU A 35 11.53 -20.89 -12.91
N GLU A 36 11.65 -21.48 -11.72
CA GLU A 36 11.21 -20.87 -10.47
C GLU A 36 12.37 -20.11 -9.81
N ARG A 37 12.09 -18.89 -9.33
CA ARG A 37 13.01 -18.10 -8.51
C ARG A 37 12.39 -17.79 -7.16
N THR A 38 13.12 -18.12 -6.10
CA THR A 38 12.76 -17.75 -4.72
C THR A 38 13.49 -16.47 -4.30
N PHE A 39 12.73 -15.49 -3.82
CA PHE A 39 13.19 -14.27 -3.17
C PHE A 39 12.96 -14.38 -1.66
N ILE A 40 14.00 -14.12 -0.88
CA ILE A 40 13.95 -14.12 0.59
C ILE A 40 13.91 -12.67 1.04
N LEU A 41 12.80 -12.29 1.66
CA LEU A 41 12.55 -10.94 2.16
C LEU A 41 12.79 -10.88 3.68
N PRO A 42 13.16 -9.70 4.21
CA PRO A 42 13.23 -9.44 5.65
C PRO A 42 11.98 -9.88 6.41
N GLU A 43 12.15 -10.19 7.69
CA GLU A 43 11.03 -10.56 8.57
C GLU A 43 10.07 -9.36 8.75
N GLY A 44 8.76 -9.65 8.85
CA GLY A 44 7.74 -8.61 8.97
C GLY A 44 7.51 -7.77 7.69
N THR A 45 8.02 -8.20 6.54
CA THR A 45 7.81 -7.54 5.25
C THR A 45 7.05 -8.41 4.25
N TYR A 46 6.38 -7.74 3.31
CA TYR A 46 5.61 -8.35 2.23
C TYR A 46 6.26 -8.05 0.87
N PRO A 47 6.14 -8.96 -0.12
CA PRO A 47 6.70 -8.73 -1.45
C PRO A 47 5.87 -7.73 -2.23
N TRP A 48 6.49 -6.64 -2.65
CA TRP A 48 5.97 -5.77 -3.70
C TRP A 48 6.72 -6.02 -4.99
N VAL A 49 5.96 -6.37 -6.02
CA VAL A 49 6.49 -6.84 -7.30
C VAL A 49 6.08 -5.86 -8.39
N LYS A 50 7.06 -5.45 -9.19
CA LYS A 50 6.81 -4.75 -10.45
C LYS A 50 7.53 -5.45 -11.59
N MET A 51 6.89 -5.46 -12.75
CA MET A 51 7.45 -5.99 -13.98
C MET A 51 7.37 -4.92 -15.07
N TRP A 52 8.45 -4.79 -15.84
CA TRP A 52 8.52 -3.93 -17.02
C TRP A 52 8.81 -4.79 -18.25
N ASP A 53 8.12 -4.46 -19.35
CA ASP A 53 8.41 -4.99 -20.67
C ASP A 53 9.04 -3.90 -21.53
N TYR A 54 10.30 -4.12 -21.93
CA TYR A 54 11.03 -3.21 -22.81
C TYR A 54 11.03 -3.71 -24.26
N GLY A 55 10.08 -4.57 -24.65
CA GLY A 55 10.00 -5.15 -25.98
C GLY A 55 11.23 -6.00 -26.29
N GLU A 56 11.99 -5.65 -27.32
CA GLU A 56 13.19 -6.40 -27.73
C GLU A 56 14.29 -6.44 -26.64
N ALA A 57 14.36 -5.43 -25.77
CA ALA A 57 15.36 -5.37 -24.70
C ALA A 57 15.10 -6.35 -23.53
N GLY A 58 13.91 -6.96 -23.49
CA GLY A 58 13.53 -8.04 -22.56
C GLY A 58 12.67 -7.60 -21.39
N LEU A 59 12.33 -8.58 -20.55
CA LEU A 59 11.52 -8.39 -19.33
C LEU A 59 12.40 -8.15 -18.13
N THR A 60 11.95 -7.29 -17.21
CA THR A 60 12.62 -7.05 -15.94
C THR A 60 11.64 -7.12 -14.79
N ILE A 61 12.00 -7.83 -13.72
CA ILE A 61 11.23 -7.92 -12.46
C ILE A 61 11.96 -7.20 -11.33
N LEU A 62 11.23 -6.44 -10.52
CA LEU A 62 11.68 -5.88 -9.25
C LEU A 62 10.87 -6.52 -8.13
N VAL A 63 11.56 -7.02 -7.11
CA VAL A 63 10.94 -7.52 -5.88
C VAL A 63 11.50 -6.73 -4.70
N SER A 64 10.70 -5.87 -4.10
CA SER A 64 11.11 -5.07 -2.93
C SER A 64 10.31 -5.51 -1.71
N PRO A 65 10.92 -5.52 -0.51
CA PRO A 65 10.14 -5.69 0.70
C PRO A 65 9.39 -4.39 1.01
N THR A 66 8.17 -4.53 1.49
CA THR A 66 7.38 -3.42 2.03
C THR A 66 6.94 -3.76 3.45
N TYR A 67 6.83 -2.74 4.29
CA TYR A 67 6.35 -2.84 5.67
C TYR A 67 4.83 -2.62 5.76
N ASP A 68 4.16 -2.77 4.61
CA ASP A 68 2.76 -2.50 4.34
C ASP A 68 2.40 -1.08 3.86
N ASP A 69 1.95 -1.04 2.60
CA ASP A 69 1.13 0.00 1.94
C ASP A 69 0.58 -0.62 0.61
N SER A 70 0.09 -1.87 0.70
CA SER A 70 -0.39 -2.61 -0.49
C SER A 70 -1.67 -1.99 -1.04
N GLU A 71 -1.94 -2.09 -2.35
CA GLU A 71 -3.20 -1.58 -2.92
C GLU A 71 -4.44 -2.25 -2.30
N GLU A 72 -4.32 -3.51 -1.85
CA GLU A 72 -5.38 -4.19 -1.09
C GLU A 72 -5.64 -3.52 0.26
N ASN A 73 -4.58 -3.09 0.96
CA ASN A 73 -4.71 -2.36 2.24
C ASN A 73 -5.26 -0.95 2.03
N LYS A 74 -4.98 -0.29 0.90
CA LYS A 74 -5.65 0.98 0.55
C LYS A 74 -7.14 0.80 0.33
N ILE A 75 -7.54 -0.29 -0.36
CA ILE A 75 -8.96 -0.61 -0.57
C ILE A 75 -9.64 -0.95 0.77
N GLU A 76 -8.99 -1.71 1.63
CA GLU A 76 -9.52 -2.03 2.96
C GLU A 76 -9.65 -0.76 3.83
N ASP A 77 -8.62 0.09 3.83
CA ASP A 77 -8.62 1.37 4.54
C ASP A 77 -9.73 2.30 4.04
N GLU A 78 -9.93 2.42 2.72
CA GLU A 78 -11.01 3.19 2.12
C GLU A 78 -12.39 2.63 2.52
N HIS A 79 -12.57 1.31 2.49
CA HIS A 79 -13.82 0.67 2.91
C HIS A 79 -14.11 0.89 4.40
N ARG A 80 -13.08 0.78 5.25
CA ARG A 80 -13.20 0.95 6.70
C ARG A 80 -13.44 2.41 7.08
N TRP A 81 -12.77 3.34 6.42
CA TRP A 81 -13.02 4.77 6.56
C TRP A 81 -14.43 5.14 6.11
N GLY A 82 -14.93 4.57 5.01
CA GLY A 82 -16.31 4.75 4.54
C GLY A 82 -17.36 4.44 5.62
N LYS A 83 -17.18 3.32 6.35
CA LYS A 83 -18.08 2.98 7.48
C LYS A 83 -18.00 4.01 8.63
N ILE A 84 -16.81 4.52 8.93
CA ILE A 84 -16.65 5.56 9.95
C ILE A 84 -17.32 6.86 9.49
N LEU A 85 -17.19 7.22 8.20
CA LEU A 85 -17.85 8.37 7.62
C LEU A 85 -19.38 8.27 7.71
N GLU A 86 -19.98 7.10 7.51
CA GLU A 86 -21.42 6.86 7.73
C GLU A 86 -21.83 7.06 9.19
N LEU A 87 -21.02 6.59 10.14
CA LEU A 87 -21.28 6.82 11.57
C LEU A 87 -21.12 8.30 11.95
N ILE A 88 -20.18 9.01 11.34
CA ILE A 88 -20.00 10.45 11.56
C ILE A 88 -21.16 11.22 10.93
N SER A 89 -21.58 10.90 9.70
CA SER A 89 -22.66 11.60 9.00
C SER A 89 -24.00 11.50 9.74
N SER A 90 -24.24 10.40 10.45
CA SER A 90 -25.41 10.26 11.34
C SER A 90 -25.28 11.01 12.67
N SER A 91 -24.09 11.44 13.06
CA SER A 91 -23.80 12.09 14.35
C SER A 91 -23.69 13.61 14.27
N ILE A 92 -23.51 14.19 13.08
CA ILE A 92 -23.34 15.63 12.86
C ILE A 92 -24.27 16.13 11.74
N SER A 93 -24.41 17.45 11.57
CA SER A 93 -25.21 17.99 10.46
C SER A 93 -24.58 17.69 9.11
N SER A 94 -25.40 17.54 8.07
CA SER A 94 -24.97 17.36 6.68
C SER A 94 -23.92 18.40 6.26
N ASP A 95 -24.17 19.68 6.59
CA ASP A 95 -23.28 20.78 6.22
C ASP A 95 -21.92 20.69 6.92
N SER A 96 -21.90 20.21 8.17
CA SER A 96 -20.65 19.97 8.89
C SER A 96 -19.89 18.78 8.33
N PHE A 97 -20.60 17.73 7.93
CA PHE A 97 -19.98 16.55 7.32
C PHE A 97 -19.34 16.88 5.97
N GLU A 98 -20.07 17.57 5.09
CA GLU A 98 -19.57 17.98 3.79
C GLU A 98 -18.34 18.89 3.90
N ALA A 99 -18.37 19.86 4.82
CA ALA A 99 -17.26 20.80 4.99
C ALA A 99 -15.98 20.14 5.54
N TRP A 100 -16.09 19.14 6.42
CA TRP A 100 -14.96 18.66 7.21
C TRP A 100 -14.54 17.21 6.95
N PHE A 101 -15.42 16.35 6.42
CA PHE A 101 -15.18 14.90 6.32
C PHE A 101 -15.34 14.32 4.91
N ALA A 102 -16.19 14.88 4.05
CA ALA A 102 -16.52 14.29 2.74
C ALA A 102 -15.32 14.04 1.81
N HIS A 103 -14.27 14.86 1.92
CA HIS A 103 -13.05 14.74 1.10
C HIS A 103 -11.83 14.25 1.88
N THR A 104 -12.05 13.62 3.03
CA THR A 104 -10.96 13.05 3.82
C THR A 104 -10.66 11.62 3.38
N LYS A 105 -9.37 11.26 3.44
CA LYS A 105 -8.93 9.87 3.34
C LYS A 105 -8.35 9.46 4.68
N ALA A 106 -8.33 8.16 4.96
CA ALA A 106 -7.65 7.65 6.13
C ALA A 106 -6.83 6.42 5.80
N SER A 107 -5.79 6.18 6.60
CA SER A 107 -5.05 4.94 6.60
C SER A 107 -4.92 4.40 8.01
N PHE A 108 -5.04 3.08 8.14
CA PHE A 108 -4.98 2.38 9.42
C PHE A 108 -3.66 1.60 9.51
N SER A 109 -2.77 2.06 10.39
CA SER A 109 -1.52 1.37 10.67
C SER A 109 -1.54 0.86 12.11
N GLY A 110 -1.90 -0.42 12.29
CA GLY A 110 -2.01 -1.05 13.60
C GLY A 110 -3.09 -0.39 14.48
N LYS A 111 -2.67 0.34 15.52
CA LYS A 111 -3.56 1.10 16.43
C LYS A 111 -3.65 2.59 16.09
N THR A 112 -2.96 3.02 15.03
CA THR A 112 -2.88 4.43 14.65
C THR A 112 -3.75 4.67 13.43
N LEU A 113 -4.71 5.59 13.56
CA LEU A 113 -5.51 6.12 12.47
C LEU A 113 -4.88 7.43 11.97
N THR A 114 -4.47 7.47 10.71
CA THR A 114 -3.95 8.68 10.07
C THR A 114 -4.99 9.23 9.11
N ILE A 115 -5.47 10.46 9.35
CA ILE A 115 -6.46 11.12 8.49
C ILE A 115 -5.75 12.16 7.61
N TYR A 116 -5.93 12.03 6.31
CA TYR A 116 -5.45 12.96 5.29
C TYR A 116 -6.55 13.98 4.96
N CYS A 117 -6.28 15.23 5.29
CA CYS A 117 -7.14 16.36 4.98
C CYS A 117 -6.67 17.08 3.71
N VAL A 118 -7.61 17.73 3.01
CA VAL A 118 -7.35 18.51 1.79
C VAL A 118 -6.45 19.71 2.09
N ASN A 119 -6.61 20.33 3.26
CA ASN A 119 -5.82 21.48 3.65
C ASN A 119 -5.57 21.54 5.17
N VAL A 120 -4.71 22.48 5.55
CA VAL A 120 -4.26 22.70 6.93
C VAL A 120 -5.40 23.15 7.85
N PHE A 121 -6.34 23.96 7.35
CA PHE A 121 -7.48 24.44 8.13
C PHE A 121 -8.44 23.30 8.50
N GLN A 122 -8.74 22.42 7.53
CA GLN A 122 -9.52 21.22 7.77
C GLN A 122 -8.86 20.33 8.81
N ARG A 123 -7.55 20.09 8.68
CA ARG A 123 -6.77 19.31 9.65
C ARG A 123 -6.89 19.91 11.05
N ASP A 124 -6.63 21.20 11.19
CA ASP A 124 -6.62 21.86 12.50
C ASP A 124 -8.02 21.89 13.13
N TRP A 125 -9.06 22.07 12.31
CA TRP A 125 -10.45 22.03 12.76
C TRP A 125 -10.88 20.63 13.20
N VAL A 126 -10.59 19.60 12.40
CA VAL A 126 -10.87 18.19 12.72
C VAL A 126 -10.16 17.79 14.01
N LYS A 127 -8.88 18.15 14.13
CA LYS A 127 -8.08 17.89 15.34
C LYS A 127 -8.61 18.64 16.57
N SER A 128 -9.06 19.87 16.42
CA SER A 128 -9.54 20.65 17.56
C SER A 128 -10.93 20.21 18.06
N ARG A 129 -11.83 19.84 17.14
CA ARG A 129 -13.26 19.70 17.47
C ARG A 129 -13.79 18.28 17.42
N TYR A 130 -13.17 17.40 16.63
CA TYR A 130 -13.69 16.06 16.38
C TYR A 130 -12.78 14.92 16.88
N THR A 131 -11.63 15.23 17.48
CA THR A 131 -10.74 14.20 18.07
C THR A 131 -11.45 13.28 19.04
N ASN A 132 -12.31 13.82 19.93
CA ASN A 132 -13.05 13.00 20.89
C ASN A 132 -14.11 12.12 20.20
N LEU A 133 -14.78 12.63 19.16
CA LEU A 133 -15.78 11.87 18.41
C LEU A 133 -15.13 10.69 17.68
N ILE A 134 -13.96 10.93 17.07
CA ILE A 134 -13.21 9.92 16.31
C ILE A 134 -12.58 8.89 17.26
N ALA A 135 -12.04 9.31 18.42
CA ALA A 135 -11.40 8.40 19.38
C ALA A 135 -12.39 7.46 20.11
N THR A 136 -13.69 7.74 20.05
CA THR A 136 -14.73 6.94 20.74
C THR A 136 -15.34 5.86 19.82
N ARG A 137 -14.84 5.70 18.59
CA ARG A 137 -15.33 4.78 17.56
C ARG A 137 -14.22 3.87 17.07
#